data_AF-A0A2U3KYK3-F1
#
_entry.id   AF-A0A2U3KYK3-F1
#
_cell.length_a   1.000
_cell.length_b   1.000
_cell.length_c   1.000
_cell.angle_alpha   90.00
_cell.angle_beta   90.00
_cell.angle_gamma   90.00
#
_symmetry.space_group_name_H-M   'P 1'
#
loop_
_entity.id
_entity.type
_entity.pdbx_description
1 polymer ?
#
loop_
_entity_poly.entity_id
_entity_poly.type
_entity_poly.pdbx_seq_one_letter_code
_entity_poly.pdbx_strand_id
1 'polypeptide(L)'
;MVLIMTATQVRLCERLKRLGFSRANQIKLYGAQFELVGDPLVMGDNVVFVDAIEQKSRQLRRVRIPLNIVRMATDQTADGYAA
;
A
#
# COMPACT_ATOMS: atom_id res chain seq x y z
N MET A 1 -17.65 0.28 -12.36
CA MET A 1 -16.44 -0.46 -12.79
C MET A 1 -15.84 -1.11 -11.55
N VAL A 2 -16.21 -2.36 -11.27
CA VAL A 2 -15.64 -3.12 -10.13
C VAL A 2 -14.29 -3.65 -10.59
N LEU A 3 -13.21 -3.16 -10.00
CA LEU A 3 -11.89 -3.77 -10.15
C LEU A 3 -11.95 -5.13 -9.45
N ILE A 4 -12.06 -6.21 -10.24
CA ILE A 4 -12.02 -7.56 -9.71
C ILE A 4 -10.56 -7.81 -9.28
N MET A 5 -10.27 -7.51 -8.02
CA MET A 5 -8.97 -7.81 -7.42
C MET A 5 -8.83 -9.32 -7.28
N THR A 6 -7.67 -9.86 -7.64
CA THR A 6 -7.40 -11.29 -7.42
C THR A 6 -7.25 -11.57 -5.91
N ALA A 7 -7.47 -12.82 -5.48
CA ALA A 7 -7.31 -13.20 -4.08
C ALA A 7 -5.92 -12.86 -3.52
N THR A 8 -4.88 -12.95 -4.36
CA THR A 8 -3.51 -12.53 -4.02
C THR A 8 -3.41 -11.03 -3.79
N GLN A 9 -4.04 -10.22 -4.65
CA GLN A 9 -4.06 -8.75 -4.50
C GLN A 9 -4.82 -8.33 -3.25
N VAL A 10 -5.94 -9.00 -2.93
CA VAL A 10 -6.70 -8.75 -1.68
C VAL A 10 -5.83 -9.03 -0.44
N ARG A 11 -5.13 -10.17 -0.40
CA ARG A 11 -4.22 -10.48 0.71
C ARG A 11 -3.08 -9.46 0.84
N LEU A 12 -2.52 -9.01 -0.28
CA LEU A 12 -1.48 -7.99 -0.30
C LEU A 12 -2.00 -6.65 0.25
N CYS A 13 -3.18 -6.20 -0.19
CA CYS A 13 -3.81 -4.98 0.32
C CYS A 13 -4.08 -5.06 1.83
N GLU A 14 -4.63 -6.18 2.32
CA GLU A 14 -4.85 -6.39 3.75
C GLU A 14 -3.56 -6.33 4.57
N ARG A 15 -2.46 -6.89 4.05
CA ARG A 15 -1.16 -6.80 4.71
C ARG A 15 -0.59 -5.40 4.70
N LEU A 16 -0.69 -4.70 3.57
CA LEU A 16 -0.27 -3.30 3.47
C LEU A 16 -1.06 -2.41 4.45
N LYS A 17 -2.37 -2.64 4.61
CA LYS A 17 -3.18 -1.97 5.65
C LYS A 17 -2.61 -2.20 7.05
N ARG A 18 -2.21 -3.44 7.39
CA ARG A 18 -1.57 -3.74 8.70
C ARG A 18 -0.22 -3.05 8.90
N LEU A 19 0.51 -2.79 7.81
CA LEU A 19 1.76 -2.01 7.84
C LEU A 19 1.52 -0.50 7.95
N GLY A 20 0.27 -0.06 8.03
CA GLY A 20 -0.11 1.35 8.12
C GLY A 20 -0.47 1.99 6.79
N PHE A 21 -0.59 1.23 5.70
CA PHE A 21 -1.11 1.74 4.43
C PHE A 21 -2.65 1.68 4.40
N SER A 22 -3.29 2.23 5.44
CA SER A 22 -4.74 2.31 5.56
C SER A 22 -5.21 3.76 5.57
N ARG A 23 -6.47 3.97 5.22
CA ARG A 23 -7.13 5.28 5.28
C ARG A 23 -6.94 5.95 6.65
N ALA A 24 -6.83 7.27 6.65
CA ALA A 24 -6.64 8.13 7.82
C ALA A 24 -5.33 7.87 8.60
N ASN A 25 -4.39 7.12 8.04
CA ASN A 25 -3.05 7.01 8.61
C ASN A 25 -2.09 7.99 7.93
N GLN A 26 -1.05 8.40 8.67
CA GLN A 26 0.01 9.26 8.16
C GLN A 26 1.30 8.46 7.99
N ILE A 27 1.91 8.57 6.81
CA ILE A 27 3.15 7.88 6.50
C ILE A 27 4.17 8.84 5.91
N LYS A 28 5.45 8.57 6.14
CA LYS A 28 6.54 9.27 5.49
C LYS A 28 7.11 8.41 4.37
N LEU A 29 7.04 8.91 3.14
CA LEU A 29 7.58 8.24 1.96
C LEU A 29 8.47 9.23 1.19
N TYR A 30 9.60 8.76 0.67
CA TYR A 30 10.49 9.57 -0.17
C TYR A 30 10.85 10.96 0.43
N GLY A 31 10.94 11.04 1.75
CA GLY A 31 11.24 12.30 2.46
C GLY A 31 10.04 13.23 2.70
N ALA A 32 8.86 12.95 2.14
CA ALA A 32 7.63 13.73 2.34
C ALA A 32 6.61 12.99 3.23
N GLN A 33 5.78 13.77 3.92
CA GLN A 33 4.71 13.25 4.77
C GLN A 33 3.39 13.24 4.01
N PHE A 34 2.70 12.11 4.06
CA PHE A 34 1.48 11.85 3.33
C PHE A 34 0.39 11.36 4.28
N GLU A 35 -0.80 11.92 4.14
CA GLU A 35 -2.01 11.46 4.80
C GLU A 35 -2.79 10.57 3.83
N LEU A 36 -2.95 9.30 4.18
CA LEU A 36 -3.60 8.31 3.33
C LEU A 36 -5.12 8.53 3.32
N VAL A 37 -5.69 8.71 2.13
CA VAL A 37 -7.13 8.98 1.97
C VAL A 37 -7.90 7.83 1.35
N GLY A 38 -7.19 6.82 0.84
CA GLY A 38 -7.76 5.63 0.22
C GLY A 38 -6.99 4.35 0.56
N ASP A 39 -7.55 3.24 0.08
CA ASP A 39 -6.93 1.92 0.20
C ASP A 39 -5.84 1.69 -0.88
N PRO A 40 -4.93 0.74 -0.67
CA PRO A 40 -3.93 0.38 -1.67
C PRO A 40 -4.58 -0.16 -2.95
N LEU A 41 -4.09 0.31 -4.10
CA LEU A 41 -4.49 -0.06 -5.44
C LEU A 41 -3.35 -0.83 -6.10
N VAL A 42 -3.53 -2.14 -6.28
CA VAL A 42 -2.56 -2.98 -7.00
C VAL A 42 -2.79 -2.85 -8.50
N MET A 43 -1.74 -2.45 -9.22
CA MET A 43 -1.71 -2.27 -10.67
C MET A 43 -0.63 -3.18 -11.26
N GLY A 44 -1.04 -4.23 -11.97
CA GLY A 44 -0.12 -5.24 -12.51
C GLY A 44 0.55 -6.11 -11.44
N ASP A 45 1.71 -6.69 -11.76
CA ASP A 45 2.25 -7.83 -11.01
C ASP A 45 2.78 -7.47 -9.61
N ASN A 46 3.25 -6.25 -9.37
CA ASN A 46 3.82 -5.84 -8.08
C ASN A 46 3.86 -4.31 -7.87
N VAL A 47 3.11 -3.54 -8.66
CA VAL A 47 3.07 -2.07 -8.48
C VAL A 47 1.85 -1.73 -7.65
N VAL A 48 2.06 -1.22 -6.45
CA VAL A 48 0.97 -0.79 -5.57
C VAL A 48 1.02 0.71 -5.40
N PHE A 49 -0.14 1.33 -5.55
CA PHE A 49 -0.36 2.76 -5.35
C PHE A 49 -1.26 2.99 -4.16
N VAL A 50 -1.15 4.18 -3.56
CA VAL A 50 -2.14 4.64 -2.60
C VAL A 50 -2.39 6.12 -2.83
N ASP A 51 -3.66 6.51 -2.77
CA ASP A 51 -4.03 7.91 -2.86
C ASP A 51 -3.83 8.57 -1.49
N ALA A 52 -3.06 9.66 -1.48
CA ALA A 52 -2.64 10.34 -0.27
C ALA A 52 -2.55 11.85 -0.48
N ILE A 53 -2.78 12.64 0.58
CA ILE A 53 -2.58 14.08 0.56
C ILE A 53 -1.16 14.37 1.08
N GLU A 54 -0.33 14.99 0.25
CA GLU A 54 0.98 15.46 0.69
C GLU A 54 0.81 16.62 1.68
N GLN A 55 1.36 16.51 2.88
CA GLN A 55 1.16 17.49 3.94
C GLN A 55 1.72 18.88 3.58
N LYS A 56 2.86 18.90 2.86
CA LYS A 56 3.56 20.14 2.49
C LYS A 56 2.80 20.94 1.43
N SER A 57 2.31 20.28 0.39
CA SER A 57 1.62 20.92 -0.73
C SER A 57 0.10 20.93 -0.58
N ARG A 58 -0.44 20.15 0.36
CA ARG A 58 -1.87 19.86 0.52
C ARG A 58 -2.53 19.31 -0.74
N GLN A 59 -1.75 18.74 -1.66
CA GLN A 59 -2.26 18.18 -2.90
C GLN A 59 -2.57 16.69 -2.75
N LEU A 60 -3.69 16.27 -3.34
CA LEU A 60 -3.97 14.86 -3.56
C LEU A 60 -2.96 14.30 -4.57
N ARG A 61 -2.24 13.25 -4.17
CA ARG A 61 -1.23 12.57 -4.98
C ARG A 61 -1.42 11.07 -4.89
N ARG A 62 -1.23 10.41 -6.03
CA ARG A 62 -1.11 8.96 -6.08
C ARG A 62 0.35 8.58 -5.85
N VAL A 63 0.63 8.01 -4.68
CA VAL A 63 2.00 7.66 -4.29
C VAL A 63 2.23 6.18 -4.53
N ARG A 64 3.32 5.85 -5.22
CA ARG A 64 3.74 4.46 -5.40
C ARG A 64 4.37 3.94 -4.10
N ILE A 65 3.85 2.84 -3.58
CA ILE A 65 4.43 2.16 -2.44
C ILE A 65 5.81 1.59 -2.87
N PRO A 66 6.87 1.89 -2.12
CA PRO A 66 8.20 1.35 -2.38
C PRO A 66 8.20 -0.18 -2.54
N LEU A 67 8.93 -0.68 -3.54
CA LEU A 67 8.95 -2.11 -3.87
C LEU A 67 9.43 -2.97 -2.70
N ASN A 68 10.34 -2.49 -1.86
CA ASN A 68 10.78 -3.20 -0.66
C ASN A 68 9.62 -3.48 0.31
N ILE A 69 8.72 -2.51 0.51
CA ILE A 69 7.54 -2.69 1.38
C ILE A 69 6.55 -3.66 0.75
N VAL A 70 6.32 -3.54 -0.56
CA VAL A 70 5.48 -4.49 -1.30
C VAL A 70 6.05 -5.91 -1.18
N ARG A 71 7.37 -6.07 -1.36
CA ARG A 71 8.06 -7.34 -1.19
C ARG A 71 7.94 -7.86 0.23
N MET A 72 8.15 -7.05 1.28
CA MET A 72 7.96 -7.49 2.67
C MET A 72 6.53 -8.00 2.93
N ALA A 73 5.53 -7.30 2.40
CA ALA A 73 4.14 -7.75 2.50
C ALA A 73 3.86 -9.04 1.70
N THR A 74 4.56 -9.27 0.59
CA THR A 74 4.47 -10.49 -0.22
C THR A 74 5.28 -11.65 0.36
N ASP A 75 6.46 -11.42 0.94
CA ASP A 75 7.43 -12.44 1.39
C ASP A 75 7.07 -13.02 2.76
N GLN A 76 6.33 -12.29 3.59
CA GLN A 76 5.66 -12.85 4.78
C GLN A 76 4.60 -13.94 4.43
N THR A 77 4.49 -14.33 3.17
CA THR A 77 3.74 -15.53 2.74
C THR A 77 4.60 -16.79 2.86
N ALA A 78 5.92 -16.68 2.96
CA ALA A 78 6.86 -17.79 3.15
C ALA A 78 7.11 -18.14 4.63
N ASP A 79 7.09 -17.16 5.54
CA ASP A 79 7.29 -17.37 7.00
C ASP A 79 6.00 -17.74 7.77
N GLY A 80 5.01 -18.33 7.08
CA GLY A 80 3.73 -18.73 7.67
C GLY A 80 3.54 -20.25 7.86
N TYR A 81 4.54 -21.07 7.51
CA TYR A 81 4.52 -22.52 7.69
C TYR A 81 5.83 -23.02 8.32
N ALA A 82 6.14 -22.54 9.51
CA ALA A 82 7.13 -23.15 10.39
C ALA A 82 6.81 -22.82 11.86
N ALA A 83 5.75 -23.43 12.38
CA ALA A 83 5.56 -23.71 13.80
C ALA A 83 4.57 -24.88 13.94
#